data_AF-A0A6G2V4T5-F1
#
_entry.id   AF-A0A6G2V4T5-F1
#
_cell.length_a   1.000
_cell.length_b   1.000
_cell.length_c   1.000
_cell.angle_alpha   90.00
_cell.angle_beta   90.00
_cell.angle_gamma   90.00
#
_symmetry.space_group_name_H-M   'P 1'
#
loop_
_entity.id
_entity.type
_entity.pdbx_description
1 polymer ?
#
loop_
_entity_poly.entity_id
_entity_poly.type
_entity_poly.pdbx_seq_one_letter_code
_entity_poly.pdbx_strand_id
1 'polypeptide(L)'
;MHPMLKPALRRAWRGGDTVQFGVTPAHAVKLGPMDIATGCFMELLDGTRGMPLLREQARAMDLSERHVDMLVTRLADAGLVDDVRAGGPAAEALRARSDVLERHRPDLASLSVVHPEPGGGMRRLAARRSMRVQVRGAGRVGAAVAAVLSGAGVGRVEVMDGGCTEPGDVSPGGLPASAVGERRDLAARQLVRRS
;
A
#
# COMPACT_ATOMS: atom_id res chain seq x y z
N MET A 1 0.40 18.96 -4.33
CA MET A 1 0.26 17.55 -4.73
C MET A 1 1.39 17.14 -5.65
N HIS A 2 1.92 15.95 -5.45
CA HIS A 2 2.77 15.21 -6.40
C HIS A 2 2.00 13.99 -6.90
N PRO A 3 1.18 14.16 -7.97
CA PRO A 3 0.22 13.14 -8.37
C PRO A 3 0.92 11.93 -8.99
N MET A 4 0.50 10.75 -8.58
CA MET A 4 0.93 9.46 -9.11
C MET A 4 -0.28 8.61 -9.47
N LEU A 5 -0.37 8.11 -10.69
CA LEU A 5 -1.36 7.09 -11.03
C LEU A 5 -1.14 5.83 -10.19
N LYS A 6 -2.21 5.27 -9.64
CA LYS A 6 -2.09 4.11 -8.74
C LYS A 6 -1.53 2.90 -9.48
N PRO A 7 -0.36 2.38 -9.09
CA PRO A 7 0.29 1.29 -9.80
C PRO A 7 -0.49 -0.04 -9.71
N ALA A 8 -1.38 -0.18 -8.72
CA ALA A 8 -2.27 -1.33 -8.59
C ALA A 8 -3.35 -1.40 -9.68
N LEU A 9 -3.66 -0.27 -10.34
CA LEU A 9 -4.71 -0.19 -11.36
C LEU A 9 -4.09 -0.29 -12.76
N ARG A 10 -4.21 -1.47 -13.38
CA ARG A 10 -3.83 -1.67 -14.78
C ARG A 10 -4.67 -0.79 -15.70
N ARG A 11 -4.05 -0.24 -16.75
CA ARG A 11 -4.69 0.69 -17.68
C ARG A 11 -4.84 0.04 -19.05
N ALA A 12 -5.95 0.29 -19.72
CA ALA A 12 -6.18 -0.16 -21.10
C ALA A 12 -7.11 0.82 -21.83
N TRP A 13 -6.76 1.14 -23.09
CA TRP A 13 -7.66 1.87 -23.97
C TRP A 13 -8.86 1.02 -24.35
N ARG A 14 -10.04 1.66 -24.38
CA ARG A 14 -11.32 1.09 -24.80
C ARG A 14 -11.88 1.97 -25.90
N GLY A 15 -11.72 1.55 -27.15
CA GLY A 15 -12.04 2.41 -28.30
C GLY A 15 -11.04 3.57 -28.42
N GLY A 16 -11.49 4.70 -28.99
CA GLY A 16 -10.63 5.82 -29.34
C GLY A 16 -10.50 6.92 -28.28
N ASP A 17 -11.39 6.97 -27.28
CA ASP A 17 -11.51 8.12 -26.38
C ASP A 17 -11.70 7.76 -24.89
N THR A 18 -11.62 6.47 -24.54
CA THR A 18 -11.91 6.02 -23.17
C THR A 18 -10.77 5.17 -22.63
N VAL A 19 -10.31 5.47 -21.42
CA VAL A 19 -9.31 4.68 -20.70
C VAL A 19 -9.99 3.95 -19.55
N GLN A 20 -9.81 2.64 -19.48
CA GLN A 20 -10.18 1.82 -18.35
C GLN A 20 -8.99 1.68 -17.38
N PHE A 21 -9.27 1.84 -16.10
CA PHE A 21 -8.36 1.59 -14.98
C PHE A 21 -8.91 0.41 -14.17
N GLY A 22 -8.04 -0.53 -13.81
CA GLY A 22 -8.42 -1.74 -13.11
C GLY A 22 -9.11 -2.79 -14.00
N VAL A 23 -9.09 -4.04 -13.53
CA VAL A 23 -9.71 -5.20 -14.21
C VAL A 23 -10.86 -5.80 -13.41
N THR A 24 -10.85 -5.66 -12.08
CA THR A 24 -11.88 -6.21 -11.19
C THR A 24 -13.08 -5.24 -11.12
N PRO A 25 -14.33 -5.71 -11.32
CA PRO A 25 -15.50 -4.83 -11.37
C PRO A 25 -15.66 -3.89 -10.16
N ALA A 26 -15.28 -4.34 -8.96
CA ALA A 26 -15.38 -3.53 -7.74
C ALA A 26 -14.48 -2.28 -7.73
N HIS A 27 -13.42 -2.25 -8.53
CA HIS A 27 -12.43 -1.15 -8.55
C HIS A 27 -12.15 -0.63 -9.97
N ALA A 28 -12.86 -1.15 -10.98
CA ALA A 28 -12.64 -0.76 -12.36
C ALA A 28 -13.37 0.55 -12.68
N VAL A 29 -12.65 1.53 -13.20
CA VAL A 29 -13.19 2.83 -13.59
C VAL A 29 -12.92 3.06 -15.07
N LYS A 30 -13.92 3.53 -15.80
CA LYS A 30 -13.75 4.00 -17.18
C LYS A 30 -13.81 5.52 -17.17
N LEU A 31 -12.80 6.17 -17.74
CA LEU A 31 -12.71 7.62 -17.84
C LEU A 31 -12.63 8.04 -19.31
N GLY A 32 -13.50 8.97 -19.70
CA GLY A 32 -13.53 9.57 -21.03
C GLY A 32 -14.37 10.85 -21.02
N PRO A 33 -14.44 11.58 -22.15
CA PRO A 33 -13.56 11.42 -23.31
C PRO A 33 -12.11 11.81 -22.98
N MET A 34 -11.16 11.18 -23.65
CA MET A 34 -9.71 11.37 -23.48
C MET A 34 -9.02 11.29 -24.83
N ASP A 35 -8.40 12.39 -25.24
CA ASP A 35 -7.58 12.41 -26.44
C ASP A 35 -6.18 11.84 -26.19
N ILE A 36 -5.42 11.67 -27.28
CA ILE A 36 -4.05 11.12 -27.23
C ILE A 36 -3.14 12.03 -26.40
N ALA A 37 -3.26 13.36 -26.51
CA ALA A 37 -2.43 14.30 -25.77
C ALA A 37 -2.63 14.16 -24.25
N THR A 38 -3.89 14.06 -23.80
CA THR A 38 -4.25 13.81 -22.40
C THR A 38 -3.75 12.45 -21.93
N GLY A 39 -3.87 11.41 -22.78
CA GLY A 39 -3.35 10.07 -22.50
C GLY A 39 -1.83 10.05 -22.33
N CYS A 40 -1.09 10.76 -23.17
CA CYS A 40 0.36 10.92 -23.04
C CYS A 40 0.72 11.72 -21.79
N PHE A 41 -0.01 12.79 -21.48
CA PHE A 41 0.22 13.61 -20.29
C PHE A 41 0.05 12.79 -19.00
N MET A 42 -0.89 11.84 -18.98
CA MET A 42 -1.08 10.95 -17.84
C MET A 42 0.16 10.12 -17.47
N GLU A 43 1.06 9.81 -18.43
CA GLU A 43 2.31 9.10 -18.12
C GLU A 43 3.28 9.94 -17.28
N LEU A 44 3.09 11.27 -17.23
CA LEU A 44 3.88 12.17 -16.37
C LEU A 44 3.43 12.14 -14.91
N LEU A 45 2.26 11.56 -14.62
CA LEU A 45 1.71 11.39 -13.27
C LEU A 45 2.35 10.18 -12.58
N ASP A 46 3.66 10.29 -12.32
CA ASP A 46 4.49 9.25 -11.71
C ASP A 46 4.90 9.61 -10.25
N GLY A 47 4.39 10.73 -9.72
CA GLY A 47 4.71 11.23 -8.38
C GLY A 47 6.05 11.97 -8.26
N THR A 48 6.89 11.99 -9.30
CA THR A 48 8.17 12.70 -9.25
C THR A 48 7.99 14.22 -9.39
N ARG A 49 6.90 14.66 -10.03
CA ARG A 49 6.62 16.05 -10.37
C ARG A 49 5.46 16.61 -9.55
N GLY A 50 5.58 17.86 -9.12
CA GLY A 50 4.48 18.61 -8.52
C GLY A 50 3.63 19.30 -9.58
N MET A 51 2.44 19.77 -9.18
CA MET A 51 1.52 20.50 -10.07
C MET A 51 2.15 21.65 -10.88
N PRO A 52 3.05 22.50 -10.33
CA PRO A 52 3.67 23.58 -11.11
C PRO A 52 4.45 23.07 -12.33
N LEU A 53 5.28 22.05 -12.15
CA LEU A 53 6.08 21.45 -13.23
C LEU A 53 5.20 20.69 -14.23
N LEU A 54 4.15 20.03 -13.75
CA LEU A 54 3.20 19.34 -14.63
C LEU A 54 2.47 20.32 -15.57
N ARG A 55 2.08 21.50 -15.07
CA ARG A 55 1.47 22.55 -15.89
C ARG A 55 2.42 23.08 -16.95
N GLU A 56 3.69 23.27 -16.61
CA GLU A 56 4.73 23.68 -17.56
C GLU A 56 4.90 22.66 -18.69
N GLN A 57 5.03 21.37 -18.34
CA GLN A 57 5.18 20.29 -19.32
C GLN A 57 3.94 20.10 -20.19
N ALA A 58 2.74 20.30 -19.61
CA ALA A 58 1.49 20.21 -20.35
C ALA A 58 1.37 21.27 -21.45
N ARG A 59 1.92 22.48 -21.24
CA ARG A 59 1.94 23.53 -22.27
C ARG A 59 2.72 23.11 -23.50
N ALA A 60 3.80 22.33 -23.34
CA ALA A 60 4.56 21.77 -24.46
C ALA A 60 3.80 20.67 -25.24
N MET A 61 2.66 20.22 -24.70
CA MET A 61 1.75 19.24 -25.30
C MET A 61 0.42 19.90 -25.73
N ASP A 62 0.38 21.23 -25.85
CA ASP A 62 -0.81 22.02 -26.17
C ASP A 62 -1.99 21.86 -25.20
N LEU A 63 -1.72 21.43 -23.96
CA LEU A 63 -2.73 21.32 -22.90
C LEU A 63 -2.72 22.58 -22.02
N SER A 64 -3.91 23.17 -21.83
CA SER A 64 -4.07 24.32 -20.93
C SER A 64 -3.90 23.91 -19.45
N GLU A 65 -3.45 24.83 -18.60
CA GLU A 65 -3.32 24.57 -17.15
C GLU A 65 -4.66 24.19 -16.50
N ARG A 66 -5.76 24.82 -16.96
CA ARG A 66 -7.11 24.48 -16.51
C ARG A 66 -7.47 23.04 -16.86
N HIS A 67 -7.08 22.55 -18.04
CA HIS A 67 -7.30 21.16 -18.44
C HIS A 67 -6.53 20.19 -17.53
N VAL A 68 -5.27 20.49 -17.24
CA VAL A 68 -4.45 19.71 -16.30
C VAL A 68 -5.08 19.64 -14.92
N ASP A 69 -5.48 20.78 -14.37
CA ASP A 69 -6.08 20.85 -13.04
C ASP A 69 -7.39 20.06 -12.99
N MET A 70 -8.28 20.24 -13.98
CA MET A 70 -9.53 19.48 -14.08
C MET A 70 -9.28 17.98 -14.24
N LEU A 71 -8.29 17.57 -15.03
CA LEU A 71 -7.94 16.16 -15.21
C LEU A 71 -7.47 15.54 -13.90
N VAL A 72 -6.52 16.18 -13.21
CA VAL A 72 -5.99 15.66 -11.94
C VAL A 72 -7.09 15.59 -10.88
N THR A 73 -7.97 16.59 -10.81
CA THR A 73 -9.14 16.55 -9.92
C THR A 73 -10.08 15.39 -10.28
N ARG A 74 -10.46 15.22 -11.56
CA ARG A 74 -11.32 14.10 -12.00
C ARG A 74 -10.70 12.74 -11.68
N LEU A 75 -9.38 12.59 -11.88
CA LEU A 75 -8.66 11.37 -11.54
C LEU A 75 -8.61 11.11 -10.03
N ALA A 76 -8.42 12.16 -9.22
CA ALA A 76 -8.44 12.06 -7.77
C ALA A 76 -9.84 11.71 -7.24
N ASP A 77 -10.89 12.35 -7.75
CA ASP A 77 -12.29 12.08 -7.41
C ASP A 77 -12.71 10.65 -7.79
N ALA A 78 -12.18 10.14 -8.91
CA ALA A 78 -12.34 8.76 -9.34
C ALA A 78 -11.46 7.76 -8.56
N GLY A 79 -10.63 8.23 -7.63
CA GLY A 79 -9.74 7.37 -6.84
C GLY A 79 -8.62 6.72 -7.65
N LEU A 80 -8.17 7.34 -8.73
CA LEU A 80 -7.17 6.79 -9.67
C LEU A 80 -5.75 7.33 -9.44
N VAL A 81 -5.64 8.43 -8.71
CA VAL A 81 -4.37 9.10 -8.39
C VAL A 81 -4.12 9.08 -6.88
N ASP A 82 -2.87 8.93 -6.51
CA ASP A 82 -2.35 9.15 -5.17
C ASP A 82 -1.47 10.41 -5.15
N ASP A 83 -1.19 10.95 -3.96
CA ASP A 83 -0.21 12.02 -3.76
C ASP A 83 0.94 11.48 -2.92
N VAL A 84 2.10 11.32 -3.54
CA VAL A 84 3.25 10.68 -2.89
C VAL A 84 3.76 11.45 -1.68
N ARG A 85 3.37 12.72 -1.49
CA ARG A 85 3.69 13.54 -0.32
C ARG A 85 2.57 13.63 0.73
N ALA A 86 1.36 13.15 0.43
CA ALA A 86 0.21 13.28 1.34
C ALA A 86 0.27 12.31 2.54
N GLY A 87 -0.67 12.44 3.47
CA GLY A 87 -0.83 11.48 4.58
C GLY A 87 -0.20 11.87 5.91
N GLY A 88 0.39 13.07 6.01
CA GLY A 88 0.74 13.70 7.27
C GLY A 88 2.02 13.17 7.94
N PRO A 89 2.30 13.61 9.18
CA PRO A 89 3.61 13.40 9.83
C PRO A 89 3.98 11.92 10.03
N ALA A 90 3.01 11.07 10.38
CA ALA A 90 3.27 9.64 10.56
C ALA A 90 3.64 8.94 9.24
N ALA A 91 3.04 9.38 8.13
CA ALA A 91 3.39 8.90 6.79
C ALA A 91 4.78 9.38 6.38
N GLU A 92 5.14 10.63 6.69
CA GLU A 92 6.48 11.17 6.45
C GLU A 92 7.56 10.41 7.23
N ALA A 93 7.33 10.13 8.52
CA ALA A 93 8.21 9.32 9.33
C ALA A 93 8.38 7.90 8.77
N LEU A 94 7.33 7.31 8.16
CA LEU A 94 7.43 6.03 7.49
C LEU A 94 8.24 6.11 6.18
N ARG A 95 8.07 7.17 5.39
CA ARG A 95 8.86 7.39 4.16
C ARG A 95 10.36 7.54 4.43
N ALA A 96 10.73 8.11 5.57
CA ALA A 96 12.13 8.20 5.98
C ALA A 96 12.80 6.81 6.20
N ARG A 97 12.00 5.74 6.27
CA ARG A 97 12.45 4.35 6.39
C ARG A 97 12.23 3.60 5.07
N SER A 98 13.10 3.87 4.11
CA SER A 98 12.96 3.37 2.73
C SER A 98 12.94 1.84 2.63
N ASP A 99 13.76 1.13 3.41
CA ASP A 99 13.84 -0.33 3.47
C ASP A 99 12.52 -0.98 3.91
N VAL A 100 11.90 -0.41 4.94
CA VAL A 100 10.60 -0.85 5.45
C VAL A 100 9.50 -0.56 4.45
N LEU A 101 9.50 0.65 3.87
CA LEU A 101 8.49 1.03 2.91
C LEU A 101 8.55 0.16 1.65
N GLU A 102 9.75 -0.16 1.17
CA GLU A 102 9.95 -1.03 0.00
C GLU A 102 9.34 -2.42 0.22
N ARG A 103 9.55 -3.02 1.40
CA ARG A 103 8.93 -4.31 1.78
C ARG A 103 7.40 -4.25 1.73
N HIS A 104 6.80 -3.13 2.12
CA HIS A 104 5.35 -2.95 2.15
C HIS A 104 4.75 -2.36 0.86
N ARG A 105 5.51 -2.22 -0.23
CA ARG A 105 4.97 -1.67 -1.49
C ARG A 105 3.74 -2.41 -2.02
N PRO A 106 3.68 -3.76 -2.01
CA PRO A 106 2.48 -4.48 -2.42
C PRO A 106 1.26 -4.15 -1.53
N ASP A 107 1.47 -4.09 -0.22
CA ASP A 107 0.42 -3.72 0.75
C ASP A 107 -0.06 -2.28 0.53
N LEU A 108 0.87 -1.36 0.32
CA LEU A 108 0.57 0.04 0.05
C LEU A 108 -0.22 0.20 -1.25
N ALA A 109 0.16 -0.52 -2.31
CA ALA A 109 -0.56 -0.54 -3.58
C ALA A 109 -2.01 -1.01 -3.39
N SER A 110 -2.22 -2.11 -2.66
CA SER A 110 -3.56 -2.60 -2.30
C SER A 110 -4.34 -1.58 -1.47
N LEU A 111 -3.74 -1.04 -0.40
CA LEU A 111 -4.37 -0.04 0.47
C LEU A 111 -4.76 1.24 -0.28
N SER A 112 -3.98 1.66 -1.28
CA SER A 112 -4.29 2.83 -2.11
C SER A 112 -5.58 2.66 -2.91
N VAL A 113 -5.96 1.42 -3.25
CA VAL A 113 -7.22 1.13 -3.96
C VAL A 113 -8.39 1.09 -2.98
N VAL A 114 -8.19 0.49 -1.81
CA VAL A 114 -9.22 0.37 -0.75
C VAL A 114 -9.51 1.72 -0.08
N HIS A 115 -8.50 2.57 0.08
CA HIS A 115 -8.59 3.93 0.61
C HIS A 115 -8.22 4.91 -0.49
N PRO A 116 -9.19 5.25 -1.35
CA PRO A 116 -8.92 5.81 -2.66
C PRO A 116 -8.45 7.27 -2.61
N GLU A 117 -8.65 7.96 -1.50
CA GLU A 117 -8.27 9.36 -1.39
C GLU A 117 -6.74 9.53 -1.37
N PRO A 118 -6.17 10.65 -1.88
CA PRO A 118 -4.73 10.89 -1.84
C PRO A 118 -4.12 10.77 -0.44
N GLY A 119 -3.07 9.95 -0.33
CA GLY A 119 -2.39 9.59 0.90
C GLY A 119 -3.15 8.61 1.79
N GLY A 120 -4.33 8.12 1.39
CA GLY A 120 -5.18 7.20 2.16
C GLY A 120 -4.44 5.91 2.53
N GLY A 121 -3.88 5.22 1.53
CA GLY A 121 -3.11 4.00 1.76
C GLY A 121 -1.93 4.21 2.70
N MET A 122 -1.17 5.28 2.50
CA MET A 122 -0.02 5.60 3.36
C MET A 122 -0.44 5.96 4.79
N ARG A 123 -1.55 6.69 4.98
CA ARG A 123 -2.11 6.96 6.33
C ARG A 123 -2.47 5.67 7.05
N ARG A 124 -3.08 4.71 6.37
CA ARG A 124 -3.45 3.42 6.97
C ARG A 124 -2.23 2.58 7.31
N LEU A 125 -1.24 2.55 6.43
CA LEU A 125 0.01 1.84 6.69
C LEU A 125 0.77 2.46 7.88
N ALA A 126 0.83 3.78 7.95
CA ALA A 126 1.43 4.49 9.09
C ALA A 126 0.64 4.28 10.39
N ALA A 127 -0.70 4.31 10.35
CA ALA A 127 -1.55 4.04 11.50
C ALA A 127 -1.39 2.59 12.00
N ARG A 128 -1.19 1.62 11.11
CA ARG A 128 -0.91 0.23 11.50
C ARG A 128 0.35 0.13 12.37
N ARG A 129 1.35 0.98 12.13
CA ARG A 129 2.57 1.04 12.95
C ARG A 129 2.37 1.63 14.35
N SER A 130 1.28 2.33 14.63
CA SER A 130 0.95 2.77 15.99
C SER A 130 0.12 1.75 16.76
N MET A 131 -0.35 0.69 16.10
CA MET A 131 -1.15 -0.35 16.74
C MET A 131 -0.29 -1.29 17.58
N ARG A 132 -0.92 -1.81 18.64
CA ARG A 132 -0.40 -2.85 19.51
C ARG A 132 -1.37 -4.02 19.52
N VAL A 133 -0.87 -5.21 19.26
CA VAL A 133 -1.68 -6.44 19.24
C VAL A 133 -1.05 -7.46 20.17
N GLN A 134 -1.88 -8.06 21.03
CA GLN A 134 -1.50 -9.19 21.86
C GLN A 134 -2.17 -10.45 21.33
N VAL A 135 -1.37 -11.46 21.00
CA VAL A 135 -1.82 -12.78 20.60
C VAL A 135 -1.73 -13.71 21.81
N ARG A 136 -2.87 -14.24 22.24
CA ARG A 136 -2.97 -15.18 23.36
C ARG A 136 -3.05 -16.60 22.80
N GLY A 137 -2.05 -17.41 23.13
CA GLY A 137 -1.81 -18.71 22.51
C GLY A 137 -0.86 -18.59 21.33
N ALA A 138 0.21 -19.38 21.38
CA ALA A 138 1.30 -19.41 20.41
C ALA A 138 1.40 -20.76 19.69
N GLY A 139 0.35 -21.59 19.77
CA GLY A 139 0.27 -22.88 19.08
C GLY A 139 0.22 -22.74 17.57
N ARG A 140 -0.23 -23.79 16.88
CA ARG A 140 -0.22 -23.90 15.40
C ARG A 140 -0.68 -22.64 14.65
N VAL A 141 -1.72 -21.95 15.13
CA VAL A 141 -2.28 -20.76 14.46
C VAL A 141 -1.69 -19.46 15.02
N GLY A 142 -1.60 -19.36 16.35
CA GLY A 142 -1.25 -18.11 17.01
C GLY A 142 0.12 -17.58 16.64
N ALA A 143 1.12 -18.46 16.52
CA ALA A 143 2.47 -18.07 16.10
C ALA A 143 2.48 -17.49 14.67
N ALA A 144 1.77 -18.14 13.72
CA ALA A 144 1.68 -17.67 12.34
C ALA A 144 0.93 -16.33 12.24
N VAL A 145 -0.17 -16.17 12.99
CA VAL A 145 -0.91 -14.90 13.04
C VAL A 145 -0.01 -13.79 13.60
N ALA A 146 0.74 -14.05 14.67
CA ALA A 146 1.67 -13.07 15.23
C ALA A 146 2.76 -12.68 14.22
N ALA A 147 3.31 -13.65 13.49
CA ALA A 147 4.30 -13.43 12.44
C ALA A 147 3.73 -12.56 11.30
N VAL A 148 2.54 -12.89 10.80
CA VAL A 148 1.86 -12.13 9.73
C VAL A 148 1.54 -10.71 10.18
N LEU A 149 1.06 -10.50 11.41
CA LEU A 149 0.80 -9.15 11.92
C LEU A 149 2.08 -8.32 11.98
N SER A 150 3.20 -8.91 12.41
CA SER A 150 4.51 -8.27 12.41
C SER A 150 4.95 -7.91 11.00
N GLY A 151 4.95 -8.89 10.09
CA GLY A 151 5.32 -8.72 8.68
C GLY A 151 4.39 -7.79 7.90
N ALA A 152 3.15 -7.60 8.34
CA ALA A 152 2.19 -6.63 7.79
C ALA A 152 2.41 -5.20 8.31
N GLY A 153 3.36 -4.98 9.23
CA GLY A 153 3.74 -3.66 9.71
C GLY A 153 3.00 -3.19 10.96
N VAL A 154 2.40 -4.09 11.75
CA VAL A 154 1.88 -3.73 13.08
C VAL A 154 3.02 -3.31 13.99
N GLY A 155 2.86 -2.18 14.69
CA GLY A 155 3.93 -1.56 15.47
C GLY A 155 4.51 -2.43 16.57
N ARG A 156 3.64 -3.15 17.27
CA ARG A 156 4.01 -4.04 18.37
C ARG A 156 3.11 -5.26 18.39
N VAL A 157 3.72 -6.43 18.24
CA VAL A 157 3.05 -7.73 18.38
C VAL A 157 3.64 -8.42 19.61
N GLU A 158 2.80 -8.65 20.61
CA GLU A 158 3.15 -9.37 21.83
C GLU A 158 2.50 -10.76 21.81
N VAL A 159 3.24 -11.78 22.22
CA VAL A 159 2.73 -13.15 22.31
C VAL A 159 2.74 -13.58 23.77
N MET A 160 1.62 -14.11 24.23
CA MET A 160 1.42 -14.69 25.55
C MET A 160 1.04 -16.16 25.43
N ASP A 161 1.90 -17.04 25.93
CA ASP A 161 1.65 -18.47 26.06
C ASP A 161 2.50 -19.01 27.23
N GLY A 162 1.97 -19.97 27.97
CA GLY A 162 2.65 -20.58 29.12
C GLY A 162 3.22 -21.97 28.85
N GLY A 163 2.91 -22.57 27.71
CA GLY A 163 3.33 -23.92 27.36
C GLY A 163 4.68 -23.99 26.65
N CYS A 164 5.12 -25.23 26.41
CA CYS A 164 6.21 -25.53 25.50
C CYS A 164 5.67 -25.88 24.11
N THR A 165 6.50 -25.70 23.09
CA THR A 165 6.18 -26.11 21.72
C THR A 165 6.13 -27.63 21.65
N GLU A 166 4.99 -28.16 21.19
CA GLU A 166 4.80 -29.58 20.94
C GLU A 166 4.99 -29.89 19.44
N PRO A 167 5.24 -31.16 19.05
CA PRO A 167 5.30 -31.53 17.64
C PRO A 167 4.06 -31.09 16.84
N GLY A 168 2.88 -31.04 17.48
CA GLY A 168 1.64 -30.59 16.85
C GLY A 168 1.54 -29.08 16.60
N ASP A 169 2.41 -28.26 17.19
CA ASP A 169 2.42 -26.80 17.00
C ASP A 169 3.19 -26.36 15.75
N VAL A 170 4.04 -27.25 15.21
CA VAL A 170 4.86 -26.98 14.03
C VAL A 170 3.95 -26.69 12.83
N SER A 171 4.22 -25.59 12.12
CA SER A 171 3.41 -25.17 10.98
C SER A 171 4.19 -24.29 10.00
N PRO A 172 3.84 -24.33 8.69
CA PRO A 172 4.36 -23.37 7.72
C PRO A 172 4.00 -21.94 8.13
N GLY A 173 4.99 -21.05 8.14
CA GLY A 173 4.83 -19.66 8.58
C GLY A 173 4.61 -19.49 10.10
N GLY A 174 4.56 -20.59 10.86
CA GLY A 174 4.50 -20.62 12.32
C GLY A 174 5.80 -21.12 12.93
N LEU A 175 5.71 -21.92 14.00
CA LEU A 175 6.90 -22.42 14.70
C LEU A 175 7.61 -23.51 13.88
N PRO A 176 8.96 -23.46 13.80
CA PRO A 176 9.74 -24.50 13.12
C PRO A 176 9.88 -25.76 13.98
N ALA A 177 10.18 -26.89 13.34
CA ALA A 177 10.45 -28.15 14.05
C ALA A 177 11.59 -28.05 15.07
N SER A 178 12.57 -27.17 14.81
CA SER A 178 13.68 -26.92 15.75
C SER A 178 13.25 -26.28 17.06
N ALA A 179 12.05 -25.70 17.14
CA ALA A 179 11.54 -25.05 18.35
C ALA A 179 10.79 -26.02 19.29
N VAL A 180 10.63 -27.29 18.92
CA VAL A 180 9.96 -28.29 19.77
C VAL A 180 10.71 -28.44 21.09
N GLY A 181 9.96 -28.39 22.20
CA GLY A 181 10.50 -28.40 23.56
C GLY A 181 10.89 -27.01 24.10
N GLU A 182 11.03 -25.99 23.25
CA GLU A 182 11.24 -24.62 23.71
C GLU A 182 9.95 -24.01 24.30
N ARG A 183 10.10 -22.97 25.13
CA ARG A 183 8.95 -22.15 25.54
C ARG A 183 8.28 -21.51 24.34
N ARG A 184 6.96 -21.71 24.23
CA ARG A 184 6.20 -21.32 23.04
C ARG A 184 6.18 -19.79 22.83
N ASP A 185 6.11 -19.03 23.92
CA ASP A 185 6.17 -17.56 23.87
C ASP A 185 7.52 -17.03 23.40
N LEU A 186 8.63 -17.67 23.80
CA LEU A 186 9.97 -17.32 23.34
C LEU A 186 10.15 -17.64 21.85
N ALA A 187 9.78 -18.85 21.42
CA ALA A 187 9.87 -19.26 20.02
C ALA A 187 9.04 -18.33 19.11
N ALA A 188 7.81 -18.00 19.52
CA ALA A 188 6.94 -17.08 18.77
C ALA A 188 7.49 -15.65 18.73
N ARG A 189 8.10 -15.14 19.82
CA ARG A 189 8.76 -13.82 19.80
C ARG A 189 9.95 -13.78 18.84
N GLN A 190 10.73 -14.85 18.77
CA GLN A 190 11.82 -14.93 17.80
C GLN A 190 11.31 -14.97 16.36
N LEU A 191 10.19 -15.64 16.11
CA LEU A 191 9.53 -15.66 14.81
C LEU A 191 9.06 -14.25 14.42
N VAL A 192 8.35 -13.56 15.31
CA VAL A 192 7.88 -12.17 15.13
C VAL A 192 9.02 -11.20 14.78
N ARG A 193 10.18 -11.35 15.44
CA ARG A 193 11.36 -10.49 15.18
C ARG A 193 12.02 -10.72 13.83
N ARG A 194 11.87 -11.92 13.26
CA ARG A 194 12.47 -12.31 11.97
C ARG A 194 11.53 -12.08 10.77
N SER A 195 10.26 -11.77 11.05
CA SER A 195 9.22 -11.55 10.03
C SER A 195 9.31 -10.18 9.35
#